data_AF-Q6PUU9-F1
#
_entry.id   AF-Q6PUU9-F1
#
_cell.length_a   1.000
_cell.length_b   1.000
_cell.length_c   1.000
_cell.angle_alpha   90.00
_cell.angle_beta   90.00
_cell.angle_gamma   90.00
#
_symmetry.space_group_name_H-M   'P 1'
#
loop_
_entity.id
_entity.type
_entity.pdbx_description
1 polymer ?
#
loop_
_entity_poly.entity_id
_entity_poly.type
_entity_poly.pdbx_seq_one_letter_code
_entity_poly.pdbx_strand_id
1 'polypeptide(L)'
;MSLDVPLMLLEIAGIGMLLNILSTVLLRLNVATDSDIFGQMFAKPMLGSVTGMPFLNAKYFAPWKRSPEFLDEEGLWIRTLFQLARIGGTVMTLGVVSFLISVVYIGTLGQS
;
A
#
# COMPACT_ATOMS: atom_id res chain seq x y z
N MET A 1 -1.51 9.98 29.35
CA MET A 1 -0.85 9.92 28.03
C MET A 1 -1.93 10.21 26.98
N SER A 2 -1.78 11.22 26.12
CA SER A 2 -2.87 11.66 25.24
C SER A 2 -3.02 10.76 24.01
N LEU A 3 -4.26 10.65 23.50
CA LEU A 3 -4.61 9.86 22.31
C LEU A 3 -4.15 10.51 20.99
N ASP A 4 -3.53 11.69 21.05
CA ASP A 4 -3.15 12.49 19.87
C ASP A 4 -2.16 11.75 18.96
N VAL A 5 -1.20 11.02 19.56
CA VAL A 5 -0.18 10.28 18.81
C VAL A 5 -0.77 9.09 18.05
N PRO A 6 -1.54 8.18 18.68
CA PRO A 6 -2.25 7.14 17.95
C PRO A 6 -3.15 7.69 16.83
N LEU A 7 -3.92 8.75 17.09
CA LEU A 7 -4.81 9.32 16.07
C LEU A 7 -4.03 9.88 14.88
N MET A 8 -2.94 10.60 15.12
CA MET A 8 -2.05 11.08 14.06
C MET A 8 -1.46 9.94 13.22
N LEU A 9 -1.03 8.84 13.86
CA LEU A 9 -0.51 7.66 13.15
C LEU A 9 -1.59 7.00 12.28
N LEU A 10 -2.84 6.98 12.75
CA LEU A 10 -3.98 6.47 12.00
C LEU A 10 -4.32 7.38 10.81
N GLU A 11 -4.27 8.70 10.97
CA GLU A 11 -4.47 9.67 9.88
C GLU A 11 -3.40 9.50 8.79
N ILE A 12 -2.13 9.40 9.18
CA ILE A 12 -1.01 9.15 8.25
C ILE A 12 -1.22 7.83 7.51
N ALA A 13 -1.66 6.78 8.22
CA ALA A 13 -1.96 5.50 7.60
C ALA A 13 -3.10 5.60 6.58
N GLY A 14 -4.15 6.37 6.90
CA GLY A 14 -5.27 6.66 6.00
C GLY A 14 -4.84 7.40 4.74
N ILE A 15 -3.98 8.42 4.86
CA ILE A 15 -3.41 9.13 3.71
C ILE A 15 -2.59 8.17 2.83
N GLY A 16 -1.75 7.33 3.45
CA GLY A 16 -0.99 6.30 2.74
C GLY A 16 -1.89 5.31 1.98
N MET A 17 -2.99 4.87 2.61
CA MET A 17 -3.99 3.99 2.01
C MET A 17 -4.65 4.62 0.78
N LEU A 18 -5.08 5.88 0.88
CA LEU A 18 -5.71 6.58 -0.24
C LEU A 18 -4.75 6.77 -1.41
N LEU A 19 -3.51 7.15 -1.12
CA LEU A 19 -2.46 7.26 -2.14
C LEU A 19 -2.22 5.91 -2.82
N ASN A 20 -2.12 4.82 -2.04
CA ASN A 20 -1.96 3.48 -2.57
C ASN A 20 -3.11 3.07 -3.49
N ILE A 21 -4.35 3.26 -3.06
CA ILE A 21 -5.55 2.89 -3.81
C ILE A 21 -5.62 3.69 -5.10
N LEU A 22 -5.49 5.02 -5.03
CA LEU A 22 -5.60 5.89 -6.20
C LEU A 22 -4.52 5.54 -7.23
N SER A 23 -3.26 5.41 -6.81
CA SER A 23 -2.17 5.05 -7.72
C SER A 23 -2.31 3.64 -8.28
N THR A 24 -2.82 2.68 -7.50
CA THR A 24 -3.09 1.31 -7.96
C THR A 24 -4.20 1.27 -9.01
N VAL A 25 -5.28 2.03 -8.80
CA VAL A 25 -6.37 2.14 -9.78
C VAL A 25 -5.85 2.79 -11.06
N LEU A 26 -5.08 3.87 -10.95
CA LEU A 26 -4.48 4.52 -12.13
C LEU A 26 -3.49 3.59 -12.85
N LEU A 27 -2.63 2.85 -12.14
CA LEU A 27 -1.77 1.82 -12.72
C LEU A 27 -2.59 0.80 -13.49
N ARG A 28 -3.70 0.34 -12.91
CA ARG A 28 -4.54 -0.68 -13.52
C ARG A 28 -5.15 -0.21 -14.84
N LEU A 29 -5.53 1.06 -14.91
CA LEU A 29 -6.08 1.68 -16.13
C LEU A 29 -5.02 1.91 -17.22
N ASN A 30 -3.74 1.98 -16.85
CA ASN A 30 -2.65 2.28 -17.78
C ASN A 30 -1.82 1.04 -18.18
N VAL A 31 -1.91 -0.06 -17.45
CA VAL A 31 -1.19 -1.31 -17.74
C VAL A 31 -2.10 -2.30 -18.46
N ALA A 32 -1.65 -2.75 -19.64
CA ALA A 32 -2.36 -3.74 -20.45
C ALA A 32 -2.50 -5.08 -19.70
N THR A 33 -3.67 -5.70 -19.75
CA THR A 33 -3.99 -6.88 -18.92
C THR A 33 -3.28 -8.16 -19.39
N ASP A 34 -2.85 -8.15 -20.65
CA ASP A 34 -2.09 -9.18 -21.35
C ASP A 34 -0.56 -9.01 -21.23
N SER A 35 -0.10 -7.94 -20.58
CA SER A 35 1.33 -7.70 -20.37
C SER A 35 1.93 -8.60 -19.29
N ASP A 36 3.20 -9.01 -19.47
CA ASP A 36 3.92 -9.80 -18.47
C ASP A 36 4.07 -9.08 -17.13
N ILE A 37 4.15 -7.74 -17.16
CA ILE A 37 4.26 -6.91 -15.96
C ILE A 37 2.96 -6.90 -15.15
N PHE A 38 1.81 -7.12 -15.79
CA PHE A 38 0.51 -7.18 -15.12
C PHE A 38 0.45 -8.32 -14.11
N GLY A 39 0.84 -9.53 -14.52
CA GLY A 39 0.85 -10.71 -13.65
C GLY A 39 1.85 -10.61 -12.50
N GLN A 40 2.91 -9.82 -12.66
CA GLN A 40 3.91 -9.59 -11.62
C GLN A 40 3.49 -8.51 -10.62
N MET A 41 2.87 -7.43 -11.10
CA MET A 41 2.50 -6.26 -10.29
C MET A 41 1.25 -6.50 -9.48
N PHE A 42 0.22 -7.09 -10.08
CA PHE A 42 -1.08 -7.19 -9.46
C PHE A 42 -1.31 -8.58 -8.87
N ALA A 43 -1.91 -8.61 -7.67
CA ALA A 43 -2.31 -9.86 -7.06
C ALA A 43 -3.51 -10.43 -7.82
N LYS A 44 -3.53 -11.76 -8.06
CA LYS A 44 -4.74 -12.42 -8.58
C LYS A 44 -5.90 -12.09 -7.64
N PRO A 45 -7.08 -11.69 -8.16
CA PRO A 45 -8.21 -11.42 -7.31
C PRO A 45 -8.55 -12.69 -6.54
N MET A 46 -8.60 -12.61 -5.20
CA MET A 46 -9.14 -13.70 -4.40
C MET A 46 -10.60 -13.91 -4.79
N LEU A 47 -11.02 -15.18 -4.89
CA LEU A 47 -12.42 -15.56 -5.08
C LEU A 47 -13.28 -14.83 -4.02
N GLY A 48 -14.16 -13.93 -4.47
CA GLY A 48 -15.00 -13.09 -3.61
C GLY A 48 -14.60 -11.62 -3.49
N SER A 49 -13.61 -11.15 -4.25
CA SER A 49 -13.30 -9.71 -4.37
C SER A 49 -14.52 -8.92 -4.86
N VAL A 50 -15.06 -8.05 -4.00
CA VAL A 50 -16.24 -7.20 -4.27
C VAL A 50 -16.03 -6.27 -5.48
N THR A 51 -14.78 -5.93 -5.80
CA THR A 51 -14.45 -5.03 -6.91
C THR A 51 -13.88 -5.73 -8.13
N GLY A 52 -13.50 -7.01 -8.06
CA GLY A 52 -12.86 -7.75 -9.16
C GLY A 52 -11.50 -7.16 -9.63
N MET A 53 -11.13 -5.97 -9.16
CA MET A 53 -9.91 -5.27 -9.50
C MET A 53 -8.73 -5.88 -8.73
N PRO A 54 -7.70 -6.35 -9.44
CA PRO A 54 -6.51 -6.85 -8.79
C PRO A 54 -5.70 -5.65 -8.29
N PHE A 55 -5.44 -5.61 -6.98
CA PHE A 55 -4.64 -4.58 -6.33
C PHE A 55 -3.14 -4.85 -6.50
N LEU A 56 -2.31 -3.83 -6.27
CA LEU A 56 -0.87 -3.98 -6.25
C LEU A 56 -0.51 -5.04 -5.20
N ASN A 57 0.34 -5.99 -5.59
CA ASN A 57 0.76 -7.07 -4.72
C ASN A 57 1.42 -6.50 -3.46
N ALA A 58 0.91 -6.87 -2.28
CA ALA A 58 1.36 -6.35 -0.99
C ALA A 58 2.87 -6.59 -0.75
N LYS A 59 3.51 -7.54 -1.45
CA LYS A 59 4.96 -7.71 -1.40
C LYS A 59 5.70 -6.41 -1.74
N TYR A 60 5.16 -5.57 -2.62
CA TYR A 60 5.80 -4.31 -3.02
C TYR A 60 5.70 -3.21 -1.95
N PHE A 61 4.86 -3.38 -0.93
CA PHE A 61 4.76 -2.41 0.18
C PHE A 61 5.99 -2.48 1.11
N ALA A 62 6.79 -3.53 0.99
CA ALA A 62 8.08 -3.60 1.65
C ALA A 62 9.12 -2.80 0.85
N PRO A 63 9.82 -1.80 1.45
CA PRO A 63 10.80 -0.98 0.75
C PRO A 63 12.02 -1.78 0.25
N TRP A 64 12.31 -2.93 0.85
CA TRP A 64 13.42 -3.82 0.44
C TRP A 64 13.07 -4.78 -0.70
N LYS A 65 11.80 -4.90 -1.11
CA LYS A 65 11.45 -5.77 -2.24
C LYS A 65 11.87 -5.14 -3.56
N ARG A 66 12.35 -5.94 -4.51
CA ARG A 66 12.70 -5.43 -5.83
C ARG A 66 11.44 -5.06 -6.59
N SER A 67 11.52 -4.01 -7.40
CA SER A 67 10.49 -3.67 -8.39
C SER A 67 10.33 -4.83 -9.40
N PRO A 68 9.19 -4.94 -10.10
CA PRO A 68 8.98 -5.92 -11.15
C PRO A 68 10.09 -5.87 -12.20
N GLU A 69 10.51 -7.04 -12.69
CA GLU A 69 11.21 -7.13 -13.97
C GLU A 69 10.28 -6.51 -15.03
N PHE A 70 10.81 -5.74 -15.98
CA PHE A 70 10.07 -4.95 -16.99
C PHE A 70 9.47 -3.60 -16.55
N LEU A 71 9.50 -3.22 -15.26
CA LEU A 71 9.01 -1.87 -14.87
C LEU A 71 9.83 -0.74 -15.50
N ASP A 72 11.12 -0.95 -15.73
CA ASP A 72 12.00 0.07 -16.34
C ASP A 72 11.80 0.22 -17.86
N GLU A 73 11.17 -0.76 -18.50
CA GLU A 73 10.80 -0.73 -19.92
C GLU A 73 9.48 0.01 -20.16
N GLU A 74 8.70 0.23 -19.09
CA GLU A 74 7.45 0.96 -19.11
C GLU A 74 7.65 2.48 -19.13
N GLY A 75 6.61 3.19 -19.57
CA GLY A 75 6.60 4.66 -19.59
C GLY A 75 6.82 5.28 -18.20
N LEU A 76 7.40 6.48 -18.16
CA LEU A 76 7.65 7.24 -16.93
C LEU A 76 6.41 7.35 -16.03
N TRP A 77 5.23 7.43 -16.65
CA TRP A 77 3.95 7.52 -15.94
C TRP A 77 3.65 6.26 -15.11
N ILE A 78 3.76 5.07 -15.71
CA ILE A 78 3.55 3.79 -15.01
C ILE A 78 4.56 3.62 -13.88
N ARG A 79 5.82 3.97 -14.14
CA ARG A 79 6.89 3.94 -13.13
C ARG A 79 6.58 4.85 -11.94
N THR A 80 6.12 6.07 -12.22
CA THR A 80 5.76 7.05 -11.17
C THR A 80 4.58 6.55 -10.36
N LEU A 81 3.52 6.08 -11.01
CA LEU A 81 2.35 5.54 -10.32
C LEU A 81 2.72 4.31 -9.46
N PHE A 82 3.59 3.42 -9.96
CA PHE A 82 4.09 2.29 -9.19
C PHE A 82 4.80 2.73 -7.91
N GLN A 83 5.69 3.73 -8.01
CA GLN A 83 6.39 4.26 -6.85
C GLN A 83 5.44 4.93 -5.86
N LEU A 84 4.46 5.70 -6.34
CA LEU A 84 3.44 6.31 -5.46
C LEU A 84 2.60 5.25 -4.75
N ALA A 85 2.15 4.22 -5.49
CA ALA A 85 1.41 3.11 -4.90
C ALA A 85 2.23 2.40 -3.83
N ARG A 86 3.51 2.15 -4.12
CA ARG A 86 4.47 1.54 -3.19
C ARG A 86 4.68 2.38 -1.93
N ILE A 87 4.93 3.67 -2.09
CA ILE A 87 5.10 4.61 -0.97
C ILE A 87 3.83 4.63 -0.11
N GLY A 88 2.66 4.77 -0.73
CA GLY A 88 1.38 4.74 -0.03
C GLY A 88 1.17 3.45 0.77
N GLY A 89 1.45 2.30 0.16
CA GLY A 89 1.32 0.99 0.83
C GLY A 89 2.31 0.82 2.00
N THR A 90 3.52 1.36 1.84
CA THR A 90 4.55 1.36 2.91
C THR A 90 4.10 2.24 4.08
N VAL A 91 3.68 3.48 3.81
CA VAL A 91 3.21 4.45 4.81
C VAL A 91 1.99 3.91 5.55
N MET A 92 1.02 3.34 4.83
CA MET A 92 -0.13 2.68 5.41
C MET A 92 0.30 1.57 6.38
N THR A 93 1.17 0.66 5.93
CA THR A 93 1.61 -0.48 6.75
C THR A 93 2.32 -0.02 8.02
N LEU A 94 3.28 0.91 7.89
CA LEU A 94 4.01 1.45 9.03
C LEU A 94 3.12 2.24 10.00
N GLY A 95 2.19 3.05 9.47
CA GLY A 95 1.25 3.82 10.26
C GLY A 95 0.31 2.93 11.07
N VAL A 96 -0.29 1.90 10.45
CA VAL A 96 -1.16 0.94 11.16
C VAL A 96 -0.38 0.16 12.22
N VAL A 97 0.82 -0.34 11.91
CA VAL A 97 1.63 -1.07 12.89
C VAL A 97 2.00 -0.18 14.07
N SER A 98 2.43 1.06 13.80
CA SER A 98 2.80 2.02 14.85
C SER A 98 1.59 2.45 15.69
N PHE A 99 0.42 2.61 15.07
CA PHE A 99 -0.84 2.87 15.76
C PHE A 99 -1.16 1.74 16.75
N LEU A 100 -1.12 0.48 16.29
CA LEU A 100 -1.40 -0.67 17.14
C LEU A 100 -0.43 -0.78 18.32
N ILE A 101 0.86 -0.58 18.09
CA ILE A 101 1.88 -0.56 19.14
C ILE A 101 1.56 0.54 20.17
N SER A 102 1.20 1.73 19.70
CA SER A 102 0.89 2.88 20.57
C SER A 102 -0.35 2.63 21.43
N VAL A 103 -1.41 2.04 20.85
CA VAL A 103 -2.63 1.68 21.59
C VAL A 103 -2.35 0.63 22.65
N VAL A 104 -1.59 -0.42 22.32
CA VAL A 104 -1.21 -1.47 23.29
C VAL A 104 -0.38 -0.87 24.43
N TYR A 105 0.59 -0.02 24.11
CA TYR A 105 1.45 0.63 25.10
C TYR A 105 0.66 1.53 26.08
N ILE A 106 -0.29 2.30 25.57
CA ILE A 106 -1.18 3.12 26.41
C ILE A 106 -2.07 2.21 27.27
N GLY A 107 -2.60 1.13 26.70
CA GLY A 107 -3.45 0.18 27.41
C GLY A 107 -2.74 -0.56 28.54
N THR A 108 -1.47 -0.90 28.38
CA THR A 108 -0.69 -1.60 29.42
C THR A 108 -0.24 -0.67 30.54
N LEU A 109 0.16 0.57 30.23
CA LEU A 109 0.50 1.58 31.26
C LEU A 109 -0.71 2.12 32.01
N GLY A 110 -1.89 2.11 31.40
CA GLY A 110 -3.13 2.51 32.07
C GLY A 110 -3.64 1.52 33.13
N GLN A 111 -3.04 0.32 33.22
CA GLN A 111 -3.39 -0.71 34.20
C GLN A 111 -2.39 -0.86 35.35
N SER A 112 -1.25 -0.15 35.32
CA SER A 112 -0.25 -0.11 36.40
C SER A 112 -0.42 1.12 37.29
#